data_AF-A0A1I7GYP2-F1
#
_entry.id   AF-A0A1I7GYP2-F1
#
_cell.length_a   1.000
_cell.length_b   1.000
_cell.length_c   1.000
_cell.angle_alpha   90.00
_cell.angle_beta   90.00
_cell.angle_gamma   90.00
#
_symmetry.space_group_name_H-M   'P 1'
#
loop_
_entity.id
_entity.type
_entity.pdbx_description
1 polymer ?
#
loop_
_entity_poly.entity_id
_entity_poly.type
_entity_poly.pdbx_seq_one_letter_code
_entity_poly.pdbx_strand_id
1 'polypeptide(L)'
;MRLNVLKRCTAGLLVGLTVLVTAFGYADAAYAGVTEAPYGKVTAVKKLTVRRAAGTDAAAQYSVRAHQVLFVCGEANGKINNGRGIWYRVRTGQGTGYVRADQVSEMKPATGGVPAGAQNGKSVAAAAEAGSEGKLLSSRAAAKNASVDVISAQRPSYVTKAGFPSTYLPYLAKLHLLHPNWKFTPVATNLDWKQAAAAQTAYTNRNLTWYSFPDSFKSVQQGDYNYLTNQYVGKDGSSFVAASPKAVKYYMDPRNWLTESGIFMFESNGYHSYQNLTMVRKVVKNNSILYRKANSNYFVSGGKKYDISSVYLASKSYNELGTGTKMISGKTSPYVGYYNAYNIGASDAAGGGAMNGLAYAKSAGWNSLQKAIVEGARFLRNGYINNRQDNAYLEHFNVLNGLSNVSTHEYMTCVYAGESMAQTIASNYRQYGILDSAIEFFIPVYRNMPLATSGKPSTSSAKDNNNYLKTLTLQAGTKKYTKISAGALNYHTSFKTTVPASADSVKISAAPASRTAAKVTGTGTFRIAPGTNTLYVKCKSSSGITRTYRITVVRKN
;
A
#
# COMPACT_ATOMS: atom_id res chain seq x y z
N MET A 1 12.05 26.78 5.89
CA MET A 1 10.73 26.88 6.53
C MET A 1 10.14 25.47 6.59
N ARG A 2 10.15 24.79 7.75
CA ARG A 2 9.54 23.45 7.88
C ARG A 2 8.01 23.63 7.86
N LEU A 3 7.34 23.24 6.77
CA LEU A 3 5.89 23.05 6.81
C LEU A 3 5.62 21.93 7.82
N ASN A 4 5.26 22.27 9.06
CA ASN A 4 4.69 21.33 10.02
C ASN A 4 3.21 21.10 9.66
N VAL A 5 2.93 20.64 8.44
CA VAL A 5 1.57 20.25 8.05
C VAL A 5 1.46 18.75 8.31
N LEU A 6 0.51 18.38 9.18
CA LEU A 6 0.22 17.05 9.71
C LEU A 6 1.24 16.42 10.68
N LYS A 7 0.98 16.63 11.99
CA LYS A 7 1.36 15.71 13.08
C LYS A 7 0.17 14.94 13.66
N ARG A 8 -0.99 14.98 13.00
CA ARG A 8 -2.21 14.35 13.52
C ARG A 8 -2.94 13.60 12.41
N CYS A 9 -2.54 12.37 12.14
CA CYS A 9 -3.47 11.39 11.60
C CYS A 9 -4.18 10.71 12.77
N THR A 10 -5.17 11.36 13.41
CA THR A 10 -6.16 10.57 14.12
C THR A 10 -6.89 9.75 13.06
N ALA A 11 -6.75 8.42 13.11
CA ALA A 11 -7.46 7.45 12.26
C ALA A 11 -9.01 7.49 12.41
N GLY A 12 -9.57 8.55 13.01
CA GLY A 12 -11.00 8.75 13.26
C GLY A 12 -11.65 9.86 12.43
N LEU A 13 -10.97 10.51 11.48
CA LEU A 13 -11.59 11.60 10.70
C LEU A 13 -11.29 11.58 9.19
N LEU A 14 -11.27 10.38 8.57
CA LEU A 14 -11.60 10.26 7.15
C LEU A 14 -13.12 10.12 6.93
N VAL A 15 -13.92 10.82 7.76
CA VAL A 15 -15.38 10.91 7.63
C VAL A 15 -15.71 12.21 6.88
N GLY A 16 -15.40 12.18 5.59
CA GLY A 16 -15.70 13.25 4.63
C GLY A 16 -16.76 12.84 3.60
N LEU A 17 -17.45 11.71 3.76
CA LEU A 17 -18.65 11.41 2.97
C LEU A 17 -19.51 10.27 3.58
N THR A 18 -20.13 10.50 4.73
CA THR A 18 -21.31 9.69 5.11
C THR A 18 -22.49 10.20 4.29
N VAL A 19 -22.88 9.48 3.24
CA VAL A 19 -24.29 9.37 2.87
C VAL A 19 -24.74 8.09 3.56
N LEU A 20 -25.90 8.14 4.23
CA LEU A 20 -26.47 7.01 4.96
C LEU A 20 -26.34 5.70 4.18
N VAL A 21 -25.57 4.78 4.72
CA VAL A 21 -25.98 3.37 4.80
C VAL A 21 -25.87 3.04 6.29
N THR A 22 -27.00 3.13 6.97
CA THR A 22 -27.20 2.45 8.24
C THR A 22 -27.05 0.94 8.02
N ALA A 23 -26.46 0.28 9.01
CA ALA A 23 -26.12 -1.16 9.08
C ALA A 23 -24.87 -1.59 8.30
N PHE A 24 -23.75 -1.67 9.00
CA PHE A 24 -22.87 -2.86 9.19
C PHE A 24 -21.86 -2.39 10.26
N GLY A 25 -21.99 -2.77 11.53
CA GLY A 25 -21.68 -4.12 11.97
C GLY A 25 -20.17 -4.31 11.89
N TYR A 26 -19.49 -4.42 13.04
CA TYR A 26 -18.17 -5.04 13.11
C TYR A 26 -18.19 -6.29 12.22
N ALA A 27 -17.41 -6.30 11.14
CA ALA A 27 -17.20 -7.51 10.37
C ALA A 27 -16.01 -8.25 11.00
N ASP A 28 -16.37 -9.36 11.61
CA ASP A 28 -15.57 -10.29 12.39
C ASP A 28 -14.18 -10.62 11.85
N ALA A 29 -13.29 -10.80 12.82
CA ALA A 29 -12.10 -11.62 12.71
C ALA A 29 -12.51 -13.09 12.51
N ALA A 30 -12.85 -13.49 11.30
CA ALA A 30 -12.97 -14.90 10.94
C ALA A 30 -12.60 -15.12 9.47
N TYR A 31 -11.30 -15.27 9.18
CA TYR A 31 -10.80 -16.23 8.19
C TYR A 31 -9.34 -16.56 8.52
N ALA A 32 -9.16 -17.48 9.47
CA ALA A 32 -7.91 -18.18 9.68
C ALA A 32 -7.69 -19.18 8.53
N GLY A 33 -6.45 -19.24 8.03
CA GLY A 33 -5.99 -20.20 7.04
C GLY A 33 -5.07 -19.54 6.04
N VAL A 34 -3.76 -19.77 6.16
CA VAL A 34 -2.77 -19.40 5.13
C VAL A 34 -3.23 -19.97 3.81
N THR A 35 -3.80 -19.13 2.96
CA THR A 35 -4.27 -19.53 1.64
C THR A 35 -3.83 -18.45 0.68
N GLU A 36 -2.94 -18.82 -0.26
CA GLU A 36 -2.66 -18.01 -1.44
C GLU A 36 -4.02 -17.60 -2.02
N ALA A 37 -4.27 -16.29 -2.12
CA ALA A 37 -5.55 -15.78 -2.59
C ALA A 37 -5.79 -16.35 -3.99
N PRO A 38 -6.88 -17.10 -4.22
CA PRO A 38 -7.13 -17.66 -5.53
C PRO A 38 -7.32 -16.52 -6.53
N TYR A 39 -6.53 -16.51 -7.59
CA TYR A 39 -6.63 -15.49 -8.64
C TYR A 39 -7.74 -15.81 -9.66
N GLY A 40 -8.42 -16.97 -9.52
CA GLY A 40 -9.55 -17.35 -10.37
C GLY A 40 -10.44 -18.47 -9.79
N LYS A 41 -11.60 -18.70 -10.41
CA LYS A 41 -12.51 -19.83 -10.14
C LYS A 41 -12.81 -20.56 -11.43
N VAL A 42 -12.78 -21.89 -11.39
CA VAL A 42 -13.06 -22.77 -12.53
C VAL A 42 -14.03 -23.86 -12.11
N THR A 43 -14.75 -24.44 -13.06
CA THR A 43 -15.72 -25.50 -12.83
C THR A 43 -15.26 -26.77 -13.54
N ALA A 44 -15.26 -27.91 -12.86
CA ALA A 44 -14.90 -29.18 -13.48
C ALA A 44 -15.87 -29.51 -14.63
N VAL A 45 -15.37 -29.69 -15.86
CA VAL A 45 -16.23 -30.00 -17.03
C VAL A 45 -16.76 -31.44 -16.95
N LYS A 46 -16.00 -32.33 -16.31
CA LYS A 46 -16.35 -33.72 -16.02
C LYS A 46 -15.73 -34.15 -14.68
N LYS A 47 -15.91 -35.40 -14.25
CA LYS A 47 -15.19 -35.91 -13.07
C LYS A 47 -13.68 -35.82 -13.31
N LEU A 48 -12.94 -35.12 -12.44
CA LEU A 48 -11.49 -34.91 -12.58
C LEU A 48 -10.72 -35.60 -11.47
N THR A 49 -9.55 -36.11 -11.81
CA THR A 49 -8.56 -36.57 -10.83
C THR A 49 -7.63 -35.42 -10.48
N VAL A 50 -7.64 -35.01 -9.21
CA VAL A 50 -6.72 -34.02 -8.66
C VAL A 50 -5.42 -34.71 -8.28
N ARG A 51 -4.28 -34.20 -8.75
CA ARG A 51 -2.94 -34.80 -8.60
C ARG A 51 -2.05 -34.01 -7.65
N ARG A 52 -1.05 -34.65 -7.06
CA ARG A 52 -0.12 -34.01 -6.09
C ARG A 52 0.84 -32.99 -6.73
N ALA A 53 1.12 -33.12 -8.03
CA ALA A 53 1.95 -32.22 -8.81
C ALA A 53 1.41 -32.07 -10.24
N ALA A 54 1.93 -31.10 -11.00
CA ALA A 54 1.54 -30.86 -12.39
C ALA A 54 2.12 -31.96 -13.31
N GLY A 55 1.27 -32.86 -13.80
CA GLY A 55 1.65 -33.90 -14.75
C GLY A 55 0.73 -35.12 -14.71
N THR A 56 0.49 -35.78 -15.84
CA THR A 56 -0.30 -37.04 -15.89
C THR A 56 0.40 -38.21 -15.20
N ASP A 57 1.71 -38.12 -15.01
CA ASP A 57 2.58 -39.02 -14.26
C ASP A 57 2.61 -38.77 -12.74
N ALA A 58 2.09 -37.63 -12.26
CA ALA A 58 2.03 -37.33 -10.85
C ALA A 58 0.95 -38.14 -10.12
N ALA A 59 1.20 -38.58 -8.88
CA ALA A 59 0.27 -39.39 -8.10
C ALA A 59 -1.11 -38.74 -7.94
N ALA A 60 -2.16 -39.53 -8.18
CA ALA A 60 -3.55 -39.13 -7.93
C ALA A 60 -3.77 -38.94 -6.42
N GLN A 61 -4.55 -37.92 -6.06
CA GLN A 61 -4.78 -37.54 -4.66
C GLN A 61 -6.23 -37.76 -4.26
N TYR A 62 -7.17 -37.23 -5.04
CA TYR A 62 -8.62 -37.44 -4.88
C TYR A 62 -9.34 -37.08 -6.18
N SER A 63 -10.65 -37.33 -6.27
CA SER A 63 -11.46 -36.96 -7.43
C SER A 63 -12.49 -35.88 -7.08
N VAL A 64 -12.69 -34.94 -8.00
CA VAL A 64 -13.76 -33.93 -7.94
C VAL A 64 -14.87 -34.30 -8.91
N ARG A 65 -16.11 -34.00 -8.54
CA ARG A 65 -17.30 -34.33 -9.37
C ARG A 65 -17.39 -33.36 -10.55
N ALA A 66 -18.09 -33.78 -11.60
CA ALA A 66 -18.47 -32.87 -12.69
C ALA A 66 -19.25 -31.67 -12.12
N HIS A 67 -19.05 -30.50 -12.72
CA HIS A 67 -19.64 -29.21 -12.34
C HIS A 67 -19.27 -28.68 -10.95
N GLN A 68 -18.33 -29.33 -10.25
CA GLN A 68 -17.84 -28.82 -8.98
C GLN A 68 -16.95 -27.59 -9.20
N VAL A 69 -17.21 -26.52 -8.45
CA VAL A 69 -16.41 -25.29 -8.47
C VAL A 69 -15.09 -25.50 -7.72
N LEU A 70 -13.99 -25.11 -8.35
CA LEU A 70 -12.62 -25.21 -7.87
C LEU A 70 -12.00 -23.81 -7.84
N PHE A 71 -11.21 -23.52 -6.80
CA PHE A 71 -10.54 -22.23 -6.65
C PHE A 71 -9.10 -22.33 -7.13
N VAL A 72 -8.70 -21.52 -8.11
CA VAL A 72 -7.37 -21.58 -8.72
C VAL A 72 -6.40 -20.70 -7.95
N CYS A 73 -5.30 -21.28 -7.45
CA CYS A 73 -4.29 -20.58 -6.64
C CYS A 73 -2.88 -20.59 -7.25
N GLY A 74 -2.65 -21.27 -8.39
CA GLY A 74 -1.39 -21.24 -9.12
C GLY A 74 -1.51 -21.86 -10.51
N GLU A 75 -0.51 -21.67 -11.37
CA GLU A 75 -0.33 -22.42 -12.62
C GLU A 75 1.04 -23.07 -12.63
N ALA A 76 1.15 -24.24 -13.25
CA ALA A 76 2.41 -24.90 -13.49
C ALA A 76 2.37 -25.70 -14.81
N ASN A 77 3.52 -25.80 -15.47
CA ASN A 77 3.67 -26.62 -16.67
C ASN A 77 4.02 -28.07 -16.30
N GLY A 78 3.15 -28.99 -16.70
CA GLY A 78 3.26 -30.42 -16.39
C GLY A 78 3.10 -31.31 -17.61
N LYS A 79 3.45 -32.59 -17.48
CA LYS A 79 3.27 -33.59 -18.54
C LYS A 79 1.78 -33.77 -18.88
N ILE A 80 1.45 -33.82 -20.16
CA ILE A 80 0.14 -34.26 -20.67
C ILE A 80 0.39 -35.44 -21.63
N ASN A 81 -0.68 -36.08 -22.11
CA ASN A 81 -0.56 -37.31 -22.91
C ASN A 81 0.40 -37.14 -24.12
N ASN A 82 0.36 -35.99 -24.80
CA ASN A 82 1.27 -35.64 -25.89
C ASN A 82 1.98 -34.31 -25.58
N GLY A 83 3.06 -34.37 -24.80
CA GLY A 83 3.93 -33.22 -24.51
C GLY A 83 3.70 -32.58 -23.14
N ARG A 84 3.76 -31.24 -23.08
CA ARG A 84 3.58 -30.46 -21.84
C ARG A 84 2.39 -29.53 -21.99
N GLY A 85 1.66 -29.33 -20.90
CA GLY A 85 0.50 -28.47 -20.85
C GLY A 85 0.31 -27.83 -19.49
N ILE A 86 -0.65 -26.91 -19.42
CA ILE A 86 -0.92 -26.12 -18.22
C ILE A 86 -1.77 -26.93 -17.24
N TRP A 87 -1.33 -26.91 -15.99
CA TRP A 87 -2.06 -27.45 -14.85
C TRP A 87 -2.38 -26.33 -13.88
N TYR A 88 -3.65 -26.21 -13.51
CA TYR A 88 -4.07 -25.33 -12.45
C TYR A 88 -3.80 -25.98 -11.11
N ARG A 89 -3.08 -25.27 -10.25
CA ARG A 89 -3.07 -25.57 -8.83
C ARG A 89 -4.41 -25.10 -8.27
N VAL A 90 -5.23 -26.04 -7.84
CA VAL A 90 -6.58 -25.81 -7.35
C VAL A 90 -6.71 -26.15 -5.88
N ARG A 91 -7.59 -25.43 -5.20
CA ARG A 91 -8.03 -25.68 -3.83
C ARG A 91 -9.48 -26.13 -3.82
N THR A 92 -9.74 -27.22 -3.10
CA THR A 92 -11.08 -27.76 -2.83
C THR A 92 -11.27 -27.92 -1.32
N GLY A 93 -12.47 -28.31 -0.88
CA GLY A 93 -12.72 -28.67 0.52
C GLY A 93 -11.88 -29.85 1.02
N GLN A 94 -11.30 -30.65 0.13
CA GLN A 94 -10.46 -31.81 0.44
C GLN A 94 -8.95 -31.52 0.39
N GLY A 95 -8.54 -30.28 0.09
CA GLY A 95 -7.14 -29.85 0.09
C GLY A 95 -6.70 -29.17 -1.20
N THR A 96 -5.38 -29.11 -1.43
CA THR A 96 -4.79 -28.55 -2.66
C THR A 96 -4.20 -29.65 -3.55
N GLY A 97 -4.23 -29.43 -4.85
CA GLY A 97 -3.61 -30.29 -5.85
C GLY A 97 -3.73 -29.70 -7.26
N TYR A 98 -3.45 -30.48 -8.29
CA TYR A 98 -3.37 -30.02 -9.67
C TYR A 98 -4.40 -30.71 -10.55
N VAL A 99 -5.09 -29.93 -11.37
CA VAL A 99 -5.97 -30.41 -12.44
C VAL A 99 -5.53 -29.79 -13.75
N ARG A 100 -5.77 -30.49 -14.86
CA ARG A 100 -5.43 -29.94 -16.17
C ARG A 100 -6.35 -28.77 -16.51
N ALA A 101 -5.77 -27.73 -17.08
CA ALA A 101 -6.51 -26.52 -17.43
C ALA A 101 -7.60 -26.78 -18.48
N ASP A 102 -7.37 -27.73 -19.40
CA ASP A 102 -8.31 -28.08 -20.47
C ASP A 102 -9.51 -28.94 -20.02
N GLN A 103 -9.56 -29.33 -18.73
CA GLN A 103 -10.66 -30.14 -18.19
C GLN A 103 -11.58 -29.34 -17.26
N VAL A 104 -11.39 -28.02 -17.18
CA VAL A 104 -12.19 -27.10 -16.37
C VAL A 104 -12.69 -25.93 -17.24
N SER A 105 -13.82 -25.33 -16.88
CA SER A 105 -14.43 -24.19 -17.58
C SER A 105 -14.72 -23.04 -16.61
N GLU A 106 -14.51 -21.79 -17.02
CA GLU A 106 -14.82 -20.61 -16.20
C GLU A 106 -16.35 -20.42 -16.03
N MET A 107 -16.78 -19.89 -14.88
CA MET A 107 -18.20 -19.75 -14.54
C MET A 107 -18.83 -18.55 -15.28
N LYS A 108 -19.77 -18.79 -16.20
CA LYS A 108 -20.69 -17.75 -16.69
C LYS A 108 -21.84 -17.56 -15.67
N PRO A 109 -22.35 -16.33 -15.44
CA PRO A 109 -23.55 -16.13 -14.63
C PRO A 109 -24.77 -16.76 -15.33
N ALA A 110 -25.63 -17.45 -14.58
CA ALA A 110 -26.87 -18.00 -15.09
C ALA A 110 -27.88 -16.89 -15.41
N THR A 111 -28.34 -16.81 -16.67
CA THR A 111 -29.42 -15.94 -17.12
C THR A 111 -30.77 -16.58 -16.81
N GLY A 112 -31.55 -16.00 -15.89
CA GLY A 112 -32.96 -16.29 -15.70
C GLY A 112 -33.81 -15.47 -16.68
N GLY A 113 -34.65 -16.15 -17.46
CA GLY A 113 -35.61 -15.51 -18.37
C GLY A 113 -36.87 -15.01 -17.65
N VAL A 114 -37.46 -13.94 -18.16
CA VAL A 114 -38.83 -13.49 -17.84
C VAL A 114 -39.57 -13.26 -19.18
N PRO A 115 -40.86 -13.62 -19.31
CA PRO A 115 -41.54 -13.74 -20.61
C PRO A 115 -42.07 -12.42 -21.17
N ALA A 116 -42.41 -12.46 -22.46
CA ALA A 116 -42.84 -11.36 -23.32
C ALA A 116 -44.33 -11.00 -23.26
N GLY A 117 -44.63 -9.73 -23.62
CA GLY A 117 -45.95 -9.17 -23.99
C GLY A 117 -46.11 -7.76 -23.38
N ALA A 118 -46.56 -6.69 -24.04
CA ALA A 118 -47.12 -6.46 -25.36
C ALA A 118 -46.90 -4.99 -25.81
N GLN A 119 -47.24 -4.73 -27.07
CA GLN A 119 -47.12 -3.53 -27.91
C GLN A 119 -47.74 -2.23 -27.33
N ASN A 120 -47.15 -1.05 -27.59
CA ASN A 120 -47.62 -0.03 -28.56
C ASN A 120 -46.90 1.33 -28.44
N GLY A 121 -46.61 2.00 -29.57
CA GLY A 121 -46.77 3.46 -29.70
C GLY A 121 -45.55 4.41 -29.66
N LYS A 122 -45.10 4.81 -30.86
CA LYS A 122 -44.57 6.14 -31.29
C LYS A 122 -43.16 6.63 -30.88
N SER A 123 -42.39 6.91 -31.95
CA SER A 123 -41.18 7.75 -32.17
C SER A 123 -40.97 8.94 -31.20
N VAL A 124 -39.76 9.48 -30.95
CA VAL A 124 -38.70 9.91 -31.90
C VAL A 124 -37.36 10.17 -31.15
N ALA A 125 -36.24 9.99 -31.87
CA ALA A 125 -34.93 10.68 -31.73
C ALA A 125 -34.09 10.55 -30.42
N ALA A 126 -33.32 9.46 -30.30
CA ALA A 126 -32.09 9.40 -29.48
C ALA A 126 -31.18 8.22 -29.90
N ALA A 127 -30.70 8.20 -31.14
CA ALA A 127 -29.99 7.04 -31.70
C ALA A 127 -28.45 7.19 -31.84
N ALA A 128 -27.84 8.27 -31.36
CA ALA A 128 -26.40 8.50 -31.55
C ALA A 128 -25.51 8.23 -30.31
N GLU A 129 -26.05 8.25 -29.08
CA GLU A 129 -25.24 8.10 -27.86
C GLU A 129 -25.29 6.70 -27.21
N ALA A 130 -26.35 5.90 -27.43
CA ALA A 130 -26.47 4.58 -26.80
C ALA A 130 -25.54 3.49 -27.40
N GLY A 131 -25.08 3.67 -28.64
CA GLY A 131 -24.22 2.70 -29.34
C GLY A 131 -22.77 2.68 -28.84
N SER A 132 -22.26 3.79 -28.30
CA SER A 132 -20.90 3.89 -27.76
C SER A 132 -20.84 3.33 -26.33
N GLU A 133 -21.83 3.64 -25.49
CA GLU A 133 -21.93 3.13 -24.13
C GLU A 133 -22.14 1.61 -24.09
N GLY A 134 -23.03 1.05 -24.93
CA GLY A 134 -23.24 -0.39 -25.02
C GLY A 134 -21.98 -1.16 -25.45
N LYS A 135 -21.20 -0.58 -26.37
CA LYS A 135 -19.92 -1.14 -26.83
C LYS A 135 -18.83 -1.02 -25.75
N LEU A 136 -18.77 0.10 -25.03
CA LEU A 136 -17.85 0.29 -23.88
C LEU A 136 -18.17 -0.65 -22.71
N LEU A 137 -19.44 -0.87 -22.38
CA LEU A 137 -19.86 -1.77 -21.32
C LEU A 137 -19.50 -3.23 -21.66
N SER A 138 -19.66 -3.62 -22.94
CA SER A 138 -19.25 -4.95 -23.43
C SER A 138 -17.72 -5.14 -23.42
N SER A 139 -16.93 -4.11 -23.76
CA SER A 139 -15.47 -4.16 -23.70
C SER A 139 -14.93 -4.13 -22.27
N ARG A 140 -15.61 -3.43 -21.34
CA ARG A 140 -15.30 -3.46 -19.90
C ARG A 140 -15.51 -4.82 -19.27
N ALA A 141 -16.63 -5.48 -19.60
CA ALA A 141 -16.92 -6.83 -19.14
C ALA A 141 -15.90 -7.85 -19.69
N ALA A 142 -15.48 -7.70 -20.95
CA ALA A 142 -14.43 -8.50 -21.56
C ALA A 142 -13.04 -8.25 -20.93
N ALA A 143 -12.66 -7.00 -20.68
CA ALA A 143 -11.38 -6.63 -20.05
C ALA A 143 -11.26 -7.06 -18.59
N LYS A 144 -12.38 -7.14 -17.86
CA LYS A 144 -12.41 -7.62 -16.47
C LYS A 144 -12.07 -9.11 -16.36
N ASN A 145 -12.34 -9.87 -17.43
CA ASN A 145 -12.20 -11.32 -17.53
C ASN A 145 -11.13 -11.78 -18.55
N ALA A 146 -10.39 -10.86 -19.17
CA ALA A 146 -9.39 -11.19 -20.17
C ALA A 146 -8.14 -11.82 -19.53
N SER A 147 -7.62 -12.91 -20.13
CA SER A 147 -6.35 -13.51 -19.75
C SER A 147 -5.18 -12.53 -19.99
N VAL A 148 -4.07 -12.73 -19.28
CA VAL A 148 -2.86 -11.88 -19.40
C VAL A 148 -2.37 -11.81 -20.85
N ASP A 149 -2.52 -12.90 -21.61
CA ASP A 149 -2.13 -12.99 -23.01
C ASP A 149 -3.02 -12.12 -23.92
N VAL A 150 -4.34 -12.07 -23.68
CA VAL A 150 -5.28 -11.20 -24.41
C VAL A 150 -5.02 -9.72 -24.09
N ILE A 151 -4.75 -9.38 -22.83
CA ILE A 151 -4.36 -8.02 -22.43
C ILE A 151 -3.03 -7.62 -23.07
N SER A 152 -2.11 -8.58 -23.28
CA SER A 152 -0.82 -8.33 -23.93
C SER A 152 -0.93 -8.08 -25.44
N ALA A 153 -1.89 -8.73 -26.10
CA ALA A 153 -2.17 -8.60 -27.53
C ALA A 153 -3.05 -7.38 -27.86
N GLN A 154 -3.91 -6.95 -26.94
CA GLN A 154 -4.78 -5.77 -27.08
C GLN A 154 -4.18 -4.51 -26.43
N ARG A 155 -2.86 -4.48 -26.18
CA ARG A 155 -2.21 -3.30 -25.60
C ARG A 155 -2.42 -2.09 -26.52
N PRO A 156 -3.03 -1.01 -26.04
CA PRO A 156 -3.14 0.20 -26.81
C PRO A 156 -1.74 0.73 -27.14
N SER A 157 -1.53 1.15 -28.39
CA SER A 157 -0.24 1.67 -28.86
C SER A 157 0.28 2.85 -28.02
N TYR A 158 -0.63 3.60 -27.38
CA TYR A 158 -0.26 4.73 -26.51
C TYR A 158 0.39 4.27 -25.20
N VAL A 159 -0.03 3.14 -24.58
CA VAL A 159 0.60 2.61 -23.34
C VAL A 159 2.04 2.22 -23.60
N THR A 160 2.31 1.61 -24.76
CA THR A 160 3.67 1.23 -25.18
C THR A 160 4.52 2.43 -25.56
N LYS A 161 3.92 3.51 -26.10
CA LYS A 161 4.63 4.74 -26.46
C LYS A 161 4.99 5.62 -25.27
N ALA A 162 4.25 5.52 -24.15
CA ALA A 162 4.44 6.39 -22.99
C ALA A 162 5.79 6.22 -22.28
N GLY A 163 6.57 5.16 -22.55
CA GLY A 163 7.92 4.99 -21.99
C GLY A 163 7.98 4.24 -20.65
N PHE A 164 6.91 3.52 -20.28
CA PHE A 164 6.88 2.68 -19.09
C PHE A 164 7.75 1.41 -19.25
N PRO A 165 8.42 0.94 -18.17
CA PRO A 165 9.07 -0.37 -18.19
C PRO A 165 8.06 -1.51 -18.40
N SER A 166 8.53 -2.63 -18.97
CA SER A 166 7.69 -3.80 -19.29
C SER A 166 6.92 -4.35 -18.08
N THR A 167 7.46 -4.21 -16.87
CA THR A 167 6.84 -4.66 -15.62
C THR A 167 5.60 -3.86 -15.19
N TYR A 168 5.32 -2.72 -15.83
CA TYR A 168 4.12 -1.90 -15.59
C TYR A 168 3.01 -2.19 -16.61
N LEU A 169 3.38 -2.56 -17.84
CA LEU A 169 2.49 -2.62 -19.00
C LEU A 169 1.26 -3.53 -18.80
N PRO A 170 1.34 -4.72 -18.17
CA PRO A 170 0.15 -5.56 -17.96
C PRO A 170 -0.95 -4.85 -17.15
N TYR A 171 -0.57 -4.07 -16.13
CA TYR A 171 -1.52 -3.37 -15.29
C TYR A 171 -2.12 -2.15 -16.00
N LEU A 172 -1.28 -1.35 -16.66
CA LEU A 172 -1.72 -0.14 -17.37
C LEU A 172 -2.62 -0.46 -18.56
N ALA A 173 -2.31 -1.52 -19.33
CA ALA A 173 -3.16 -1.97 -20.43
C ALA A 173 -4.55 -2.38 -19.93
N LYS A 174 -4.61 -3.11 -18.81
CA LYS A 174 -5.89 -3.47 -18.16
C LYS A 174 -6.69 -2.23 -17.76
N LEU A 175 -6.06 -1.24 -17.14
CA LEU A 175 -6.73 -0.02 -16.72
C LEU A 175 -7.23 0.81 -17.90
N HIS A 176 -6.48 0.89 -18.99
CA HIS A 176 -6.97 1.60 -20.19
C HIS A 176 -8.18 0.94 -20.82
N LEU A 177 -8.18 -0.40 -20.92
CA LEU A 177 -9.32 -1.12 -21.49
C LEU A 177 -10.60 -0.86 -20.69
N LEU A 178 -10.48 -0.65 -19.38
CA LEU A 178 -11.58 -0.25 -18.51
C LEU A 178 -11.93 1.24 -18.66
N HIS A 179 -10.91 2.10 -18.73
CA HIS A 179 -11.04 3.56 -18.77
C HIS A 179 -10.21 4.18 -19.92
N PRO A 180 -10.75 4.20 -21.15
CA PRO A 180 -9.99 4.67 -22.32
C PRO A 180 -9.56 6.13 -22.26
N ASN A 181 -10.24 6.95 -21.47
CA ASN A 181 -9.92 8.38 -21.32
C ASN A 181 -8.79 8.64 -20.32
N TRP A 182 -8.42 7.66 -19.49
CA TRP A 182 -7.36 7.83 -18.50
C TRP A 182 -6.00 8.00 -19.17
N LYS A 183 -5.25 8.98 -18.69
CA LYS A 183 -3.90 9.31 -19.16
C LYS A 183 -2.87 8.82 -18.15
N PHE A 184 -1.92 8.01 -18.61
CA PHE A 184 -0.85 7.48 -17.79
C PHE A 184 0.48 8.11 -18.23
N THR A 185 1.12 8.83 -17.33
CA THR A 185 2.38 9.54 -17.58
C THR A 185 3.46 8.99 -16.66
N PRO A 186 4.54 8.38 -17.18
CA PRO A 186 5.64 7.95 -16.32
C PRO A 186 6.43 9.16 -15.85
N VAL A 187 6.71 9.20 -14.55
CA VAL A 187 7.63 10.19 -13.98
C VAL A 187 8.90 9.47 -13.52
N ALA A 188 10.00 9.70 -14.24
CA ALA A 188 11.29 9.07 -13.95
C ALA A 188 11.84 9.62 -12.63
N THR A 189 11.99 8.75 -11.63
CA THR A 189 12.56 9.16 -10.33
C THR A 189 14.05 9.42 -10.41
N ASN A 190 14.72 8.85 -11.42
CA ASN A 190 16.18 8.82 -11.52
C ASN A 190 16.88 8.18 -10.30
N LEU A 191 16.16 7.37 -9.54
CA LEU A 191 16.68 6.63 -8.38
C LEU A 191 16.77 5.14 -8.68
N ASP A 192 17.81 4.49 -8.17
CA ASP A 192 17.86 3.03 -8.06
C ASP A 192 16.86 2.56 -6.99
N TRP A 193 16.05 1.55 -7.32
CA TRP A 193 15.03 1.02 -6.41
C TRP A 193 15.60 0.60 -5.05
N LYS A 194 16.76 -0.08 -5.02
CA LYS A 194 17.33 -0.57 -3.76
C LYS A 194 17.80 0.60 -2.90
N GLN A 195 18.41 1.62 -3.50
CA GLN A 195 18.86 2.81 -2.77
C GLN A 195 17.68 3.62 -2.22
N ALA A 196 16.64 3.86 -3.04
CA ALA A 196 15.46 4.60 -2.60
C ALA A 196 14.72 3.86 -1.48
N ALA A 197 14.55 2.54 -1.61
CA ALA A 197 13.92 1.73 -0.56
C ALA A 197 14.77 1.67 0.72
N ALA A 198 16.10 1.65 0.61
CA ALA A 198 16.98 1.72 1.77
C ALA A 198 16.82 3.08 2.48
N ALA A 199 16.85 4.19 1.74
CA ALA A 199 16.63 5.53 2.29
C ALA A 199 15.28 5.65 3.01
N GLN A 200 14.20 5.14 2.43
CA GLN A 200 12.86 5.13 3.05
C GLN A 200 12.76 4.29 4.34
N THR A 201 13.65 3.32 4.51
CA THR A 201 13.64 2.42 5.68
C THR A 201 14.72 2.75 6.71
N ALA A 202 15.56 3.75 6.45
CA ALA A 202 16.65 4.17 7.32
C ALA A 202 16.15 4.94 8.56
N TYR A 203 15.07 5.73 8.41
CA TYR A 203 14.48 6.50 9.50
C TYR A 203 13.08 5.98 9.83
N THR A 204 12.98 5.26 10.94
CA THR A 204 11.77 4.50 11.30
C THR A 204 10.60 5.38 11.77
N ASN A 205 10.84 6.68 11.99
CA ASN A 205 9.82 7.66 12.36
C ASN A 205 9.11 8.30 11.15
N ARG A 206 9.49 7.91 9.92
CA ARG A 206 8.98 8.50 8.67
C ARG A 206 7.89 7.67 8.00
N ASN A 207 7.96 6.34 8.18
CA ASN A 207 6.96 5.41 7.71
C ASN A 207 6.35 4.66 8.90
N LEU A 208 5.12 5.01 9.24
CA LEU A 208 4.37 4.48 10.37
C LEU A 208 3.19 3.63 9.90
N THR A 209 2.78 2.71 10.75
CA THR A 209 1.59 1.88 10.59
C THR A 209 0.78 1.89 11.88
N TRP A 210 -0.51 1.60 11.77
CA TRP A 210 -1.40 1.54 12.91
C TRP A 210 -1.06 0.35 13.81
N TYR A 211 -1.09 0.55 15.13
CA TYR A 211 -0.61 -0.43 16.12
C TYR A 211 -1.32 -1.79 16.05
N SER A 212 -2.60 -1.80 15.64
CA SER A 212 -3.40 -3.02 15.53
C SER A 212 -3.18 -3.78 14.21
N PHE A 213 -2.35 -3.27 13.30
CA PHE A 213 -1.95 -4.04 12.12
C PHE A 213 -1.15 -5.29 12.57
N PRO A 214 -1.22 -6.40 11.81
CA PRO A 214 -0.48 -7.62 12.13
C PRO A 214 1.02 -7.36 12.29
N ASP A 215 1.68 -8.11 13.16
CA ASP A 215 3.09 -7.93 13.52
C ASP A 215 4.05 -7.96 12.32
N SER A 216 3.68 -8.63 11.24
CA SER A 216 4.47 -8.62 10.00
C SER A 216 4.55 -7.24 9.32
N PHE A 217 3.61 -6.32 9.59
CA PHE A 217 3.63 -4.94 9.12
C PHE A 217 4.49 -4.02 9.98
N LYS A 218 4.88 -4.44 11.18
CA LYS A 218 5.55 -3.59 12.16
C LYS A 218 7.05 -3.82 12.19
N SER A 219 7.81 -2.74 12.34
CA SER A 219 9.26 -2.78 12.45
C SER A 219 9.69 -3.46 13.74
N VAL A 220 10.76 -4.23 13.65
CA VAL A 220 11.46 -4.77 14.83
C VAL A 220 12.88 -4.20 14.93
N GLN A 221 13.17 -3.08 14.26
CA GLN A 221 14.48 -2.44 14.36
C GLN A 221 14.74 -1.91 15.78
N GLN A 222 16.01 -1.69 16.12
CA GLN A 222 16.39 -1.11 17.40
C GLN A 222 15.70 0.26 17.58
N GLY A 223 15.07 0.47 18.73
CA GLY A 223 14.31 1.68 19.03
C GLY A 223 12.84 1.67 18.59
N ASP A 224 12.40 0.63 17.88
CA ASP A 224 10.99 0.46 17.47
C ASP A 224 10.27 -0.62 18.27
N TYR A 225 11.01 -1.55 18.88
CA TYR A 225 10.46 -2.79 19.43
C TYR A 225 11.33 -3.38 20.53
N ASN A 226 10.71 -3.77 21.64
CA ASN A 226 11.33 -4.59 22.68
C ASN A 226 11.03 -6.07 22.41
N TYR A 227 12.05 -6.81 21.99
CA TYR A 227 11.89 -8.21 21.57
C TYR A 227 11.72 -9.21 22.72
N LEU A 228 11.97 -8.82 23.98
CA LEU A 228 11.75 -9.66 25.16
C LEU A 228 10.30 -9.53 25.66
N THR A 229 9.76 -8.30 25.67
CA THR A 229 8.40 -8.02 26.15
C THR A 229 7.34 -8.04 25.05
N ASN A 230 7.74 -8.07 23.77
CA ASN A 230 6.86 -7.98 22.61
C ASN A 230 6.10 -6.64 22.52
N GLN A 231 6.74 -5.54 22.93
CA GLN A 231 6.13 -4.21 22.91
C GLN A 231 6.71 -3.36 21.79
N TYR A 232 5.84 -2.71 21.02
CA TYR A 232 6.22 -1.75 19.99
C TYR A 232 6.25 -0.33 20.57
N VAL A 233 7.19 0.47 20.11
CA VAL A 233 7.37 1.86 20.53
C VAL A 233 6.47 2.76 19.67
N GLY A 234 5.56 3.49 20.32
CA GLY A 234 4.77 4.53 19.68
C GLY A 234 5.66 5.66 19.16
N LYS A 235 5.44 6.08 17.91
CA LYS A 235 6.19 7.14 17.22
C LYS A 235 5.36 8.39 17.00
N ASP A 236 4.04 8.23 16.93
CA ASP A 236 3.07 9.31 16.93
C ASP A 236 1.90 8.87 17.83
N GLY A 237 1.88 9.45 19.03
CA GLY A 237 1.08 8.95 20.16
C GLY A 237 1.35 7.46 20.46
N SER A 238 0.39 6.81 21.10
CA SER A 238 0.42 5.36 21.36
C SER A 238 -0.05 4.51 20.17
N SER A 239 -0.61 5.14 19.14
CA SER A 239 -1.39 4.44 18.12
C SER A 239 -0.66 4.18 16.80
N PHE A 240 0.43 4.91 16.54
CA PHE A 240 1.27 4.68 15.36
C PHE A 240 2.66 4.20 15.76
N VAL A 241 3.07 3.10 15.14
CA VAL A 241 4.38 2.46 15.34
C VAL A 241 5.12 2.39 14.01
N ALA A 242 6.43 2.21 14.04
CA ALA A 242 7.23 2.12 12.82
C ALA A 242 6.79 0.94 11.92
N ALA A 243 6.67 1.18 10.62
CA ALA A 243 6.36 0.16 9.63
C ALA A 243 7.59 -0.71 9.31
N SER A 244 7.37 -2.00 9.03
CA SER A 244 8.45 -2.92 8.66
C SER A 244 9.03 -2.56 7.29
N PRO A 245 10.32 -2.83 7.02
CA PRO A 245 10.89 -2.61 5.69
C PRO A 245 10.14 -3.32 4.57
N LYS A 246 9.48 -4.44 4.85
CA LYS A 246 8.63 -5.14 3.88
C LYS A 246 7.34 -4.37 3.60
N ALA A 247 6.70 -3.80 4.64
CA ALA A 247 5.53 -2.94 4.49
C ALA A 247 5.88 -1.69 3.68
N VAL A 248 6.97 -0.99 4.02
CA VAL A 248 7.42 0.20 3.28
C VAL A 248 7.63 -0.12 1.80
N LYS A 249 8.34 -1.20 1.45
CA LYS A 249 8.54 -1.61 0.06
C LYS A 249 7.25 -1.97 -0.67
N TYR A 250 6.29 -2.59 0.03
CA TYR A 250 4.96 -2.91 -0.54
C TYR A 250 4.20 -1.63 -0.93
N TYR A 251 4.16 -0.62 -0.06
CA TYR A 251 3.52 0.67 -0.32
C TYR A 251 4.28 1.56 -1.28
N MET A 252 5.60 1.46 -1.31
CA MET A 252 6.46 2.21 -2.23
C MET A 252 6.50 1.60 -3.64
N ASP A 253 6.10 0.35 -3.87
CA ASP A 253 6.14 -0.22 -5.23
C ASP A 253 4.93 0.28 -6.05
N PRO A 254 5.11 1.16 -7.05
CA PRO A 254 3.97 1.80 -7.71
C PRO A 254 3.05 0.80 -8.43
N ARG A 255 3.61 -0.35 -8.83
CA ARG A 255 2.90 -1.41 -9.55
C ARG A 255 1.84 -2.09 -8.70
N ASN A 256 2.00 -2.11 -7.37
CA ASN A 256 0.99 -2.66 -6.46
C ASN A 256 -0.31 -1.85 -6.47
N TRP A 257 -0.25 -0.60 -6.94
CA TRP A 257 -1.35 0.35 -6.90
C TRP A 257 -1.98 0.58 -8.27
N LEU A 258 -1.50 -0.07 -9.33
CA LEU A 258 -2.09 -0.02 -10.66
C LEU A 258 -3.36 -0.88 -10.73
N THR A 259 -4.36 -0.46 -9.97
CA THR A 259 -5.70 -1.02 -9.89
C THR A 259 -6.72 0.11 -10.09
N GLU A 260 -7.97 -0.24 -10.41
CA GLU A 260 -9.05 0.73 -10.71
C GLU A 260 -9.34 1.70 -9.56
N SER A 261 -8.89 1.39 -8.33
CA SER A 261 -9.00 2.28 -7.18
C SER A 261 -7.64 2.77 -6.67
N GLY A 262 -6.61 1.93 -6.65
CA GLY A 262 -5.30 2.30 -6.11
C GLY A 262 -4.57 3.37 -6.94
N ILE A 263 -4.85 3.44 -8.25
CA ILE A 263 -4.13 4.34 -9.17
C ILE A 263 -4.36 5.82 -8.82
N PHE A 264 -5.45 6.14 -8.13
CA PHE A 264 -5.77 7.48 -7.67
C PHE A 264 -4.77 8.07 -6.68
N MET A 265 -3.87 7.27 -6.10
CA MET A 265 -2.73 7.83 -5.34
C MET A 265 -1.74 8.58 -6.25
N PHE A 266 -1.82 8.35 -7.56
CA PHE A 266 -1.01 8.98 -8.61
C PHE A 266 -1.77 10.06 -9.38
N GLU A 267 -3.05 10.34 -9.08
CA GLU A 267 -3.81 11.41 -9.75
C GLU A 267 -3.04 12.73 -9.58
N SER A 268 -2.84 13.45 -10.69
CA SER A 268 -2.17 14.74 -10.68
C SER A 268 -2.98 15.76 -9.86
N ASN A 269 -2.28 16.46 -8.98
CA ASN A 269 -2.82 17.58 -8.21
C ASN A 269 -2.88 18.87 -9.06
N GLY A 270 -2.63 18.82 -10.37
CA GLY A 270 -2.85 19.93 -11.31
C GLY A 270 -4.33 20.30 -11.46
N TYR A 271 -4.62 21.47 -12.03
CA TYR A 271 -6.00 21.87 -12.27
C TYR A 271 -6.59 21.11 -13.46
N HIS A 272 -7.78 20.51 -13.26
CA HIS A 272 -8.55 19.90 -14.33
C HIS A 272 -9.98 20.42 -14.36
N SER A 273 -10.51 20.68 -15.56
CA SER A 273 -11.85 21.28 -15.74
C SER A 273 -13.01 20.41 -15.25
N TYR A 274 -12.83 19.08 -15.17
CA TYR A 274 -13.84 18.17 -14.62
C TYR A 274 -14.05 18.37 -13.11
N GLN A 275 -13.06 18.93 -12.40
CA GLN A 275 -13.10 19.18 -10.96
C GLN A 275 -13.92 20.45 -10.64
N ASN A 276 -15.23 20.36 -10.84
CA ASN A 276 -16.14 21.49 -10.79
C ASN A 276 -16.70 21.78 -9.37
N LEU A 277 -17.48 22.86 -9.27
CA LEU A 277 -18.10 23.32 -8.02
C LEU A 277 -18.94 22.24 -7.33
N THR A 278 -19.62 21.37 -8.09
CA THR A 278 -20.44 20.29 -7.53
C THR A 278 -19.58 19.31 -6.74
N MET A 279 -18.43 18.91 -7.29
CA MET A 279 -17.49 18.03 -6.59
C MET A 279 -16.93 18.69 -5.33
N VAL A 280 -16.46 19.93 -5.46
CA VAL A 280 -15.92 20.71 -4.32
C VAL A 280 -16.93 20.77 -3.18
N ARG A 281 -18.19 21.12 -3.48
CA ARG A 281 -19.26 21.21 -2.48
C ARG A 281 -19.51 19.89 -1.76
N LYS A 282 -19.37 18.75 -2.44
CA LYS A 282 -19.53 17.43 -1.81
C LYS A 282 -18.40 17.13 -0.82
N VAL A 283 -17.17 17.49 -1.16
CA VAL A 283 -15.99 17.32 -0.27
C VAL A 283 -16.20 18.10 1.03
N VAL A 284 -16.64 19.36 0.94
CA VAL A 284 -16.79 20.24 2.11
C VAL A 284 -18.20 20.24 2.72
N LYS A 285 -19.05 19.26 2.37
CA LYS A 285 -20.50 19.29 2.67
C LYS A 285 -20.84 19.47 4.14
N ASN A 286 -20.01 18.93 5.03
CA ASN A 286 -20.22 18.97 6.47
C ASN A 286 -19.60 20.21 7.14
N ASN A 287 -18.93 21.08 6.38
CA ASN A 287 -18.43 22.34 6.89
C ASN A 287 -19.39 23.48 6.50
N SER A 288 -20.10 24.02 7.50
CA SER A 288 -21.19 24.98 7.29
C SER A 288 -20.77 26.30 6.63
N ILE A 289 -19.48 26.66 6.69
CA ILE A 289 -18.93 27.84 6.03
C ILE A 289 -18.41 27.49 4.63
N LEU A 290 -17.56 26.47 4.50
CA LEU A 290 -16.97 26.11 3.20
C LEU A 290 -18.02 25.61 2.19
N TYR A 291 -19.07 24.93 2.66
CA TYR A 291 -20.17 24.43 1.84
C TYR A 291 -21.02 25.53 1.20
N ARG A 292 -20.92 26.80 1.61
CA ARG A 292 -21.67 27.88 0.94
C ARG A 292 -21.20 28.02 -0.50
N LYS A 293 -22.13 28.23 -1.44
CA LYS A 293 -21.84 28.23 -2.90
C LYS A 293 -20.70 29.18 -3.25
N ALA A 294 -20.73 30.42 -2.75
CA ALA A 294 -19.68 31.41 -2.96
C ALA A 294 -18.32 30.93 -2.43
N ASN A 295 -18.28 30.34 -1.24
CA ASN A 295 -17.05 29.89 -0.59
C ASN A 295 -16.44 28.67 -1.28
N SER A 296 -17.28 27.70 -1.64
CA SER A 296 -16.86 26.54 -2.44
C SER A 296 -16.28 26.99 -3.79
N ASN A 297 -16.84 28.04 -4.40
CA ASN A 297 -16.33 28.58 -5.65
C ASN A 297 -14.91 29.18 -5.54
N TYR A 298 -14.49 29.60 -4.35
CA TYR A 298 -13.11 30.08 -4.14
C TYR A 298 -12.07 28.96 -4.34
N PHE A 299 -12.39 27.69 -4.07
CA PHE A 299 -11.50 26.57 -4.40
C PHE A 299 -11.38 26.36 -5.92
N VAL A 300 -12.49 26.55 -6.66
CA VAL A 300 -12.48 26.48 -8.13
C VAL A 300 -11.64 27.62 -8.70
N SER A 301 -11.87 28.85 -8.24
CA SER A 301 -11.10 30.02 -8.67
C SER A 301 -9.62 29.92 -8.30
N GLY A 302 -9.30 29.48 -7.08
CA GLY A 302 -7.92 29.27 -6.63
C GLY A 302 -7.24 28.17 -7.43
N GLY A 303 -7.95 27.08 -7.71
CA GLY A 303 -7.46 25.99 -8.53
C GLY A 303 -7.11 26.44 -9.95
N LYS A 304 -8.04 27.15 -10.62
CA LYS A 304 -7.80 27.70 -11.95
C LYS A 304 -6.66 28.73 -11.96
N LYS A 305 -6.57 29.59 -10.94
CA LYS A 305 -5.56 30.66 -10.87
C LYS A 305 -4.14 30.11 -10.68
N TYR A 306 -3.98 29.07 -9.89
CA TYR A 306 -2.67 28.53 -9.50
C TYR A 306 -2.37 27.14 -10.07
N ASP A 307 -3.17 26.69 -11.05
CA ASP A 307 -3.06 25.38 -11.67
C ASP A 307 -3.03 24.23 -10.64
N ILE A 308 -3.96 24.23 -9.69
CA ILE A 308 -4.01 23.22 -8.64
C ILE A 308 -5.41 22.64 -8.55
N SER A 309 -5.50 21.35 -8.23
CA SER A 309 -6.77 20.62 -8.20
C SER A 309 -7.73 21.26 -7.20
N SER A 310 -8.91 21.65 -7.68
CA SER A 310 -9.93 22.27 -6.83
C SER A 310 -10.45 21.28 -5.78
N VAL A 311 -10.47 19.99 -6.11
CA VAL A 311 -10.84 18.90 -5.21
C VAL A 311 -9.74 18.67 -4.17
N TYR A 312 -8.47 18.70 -4.57
CA TYR A 312 -7.33 18.63 -3.65
C TYR A 312 -7.35 19.78 -2.64
N LEU A 313 -7.53 21.02 -3.09
CA LEU A 313 -7.64 22.18 -2.19
C LEU A 313 -8.79 22.02 -1.20
N ALA A 314 -9.98 21.65 -1.68
CA ALA A 314 -11.15 21.43 -0.83
C ALA A 314 -10.90 20.32 0.20
N SER A 315 -10.21 19.24 -0.22
CA SER A 315 -9.91 18.08 0.63
C SER A 315 -8.88 18.43 1.70
N LYS A 316 -7.82 19.18 1.36
CA LYS A 316 -6.84 19.68 2.35
C LYS A 316 -7.54 20.60 3.36
N SER A 317 -8.34 21.54 2.88
CA SER A 317 -9.08 22.44 3.78
C SER A 317 -10.02 21.68 4.73
N TYR A 318 -10.76 20.69 4.22
CA TYR A 318 -11.63 19.86 5.04
C TYR A 318 -10.87 18.94 6.00
N ASN A 319 -9.74 18.36 5.60
CA ASN A 319 -8.93 17.52 6.49
C ASN A 319 -8.39 18.32 7.69
N GLU A 320 -8.03 19.58 7.47
CA GLU A 320 -7.51 20.46 8.52
C GLU A 320 -8.60 20.99 9.45
N LEU A 321 -9.80 21.23 8.93
CA LEU A 321 -10.86 21.93 9.66
C LEU A 321 -11.99 21.01 10.12
N GLY A 322 -12.24 19.92 9.41
CA GLY A 322 -13.44 19.10 9.53
C GLY A 322 -14.70 19.95 9.46
N THR A 323 -15.55 19.81 10.48
CA THR A 323 -16.73 20.65 10.70
C THR A 323 -16.41 21.97 11.41
N GLY A 324 -15.18 22.15 11.87
CA GLY A 324 -14.70 23.31 12.61
C GLY A 324 -14.73 24.59 11.78
N THR A 325 -15.11 25.69 12.43
CA THR A 325 -15.29 27.00 11.78
C THR A 325 -14.44 28.10 12.40
N LYS A 326 -13.76 27.83 13.53
CA LYS A 326 -13.00 28.84 14.29
C LYS A 326 -12.03 29.64 13.40
N MET A 327 -11.24 28.98 12.58
CA MET A 327 -10.26 29.66 11.73
C MET A 327 -10.83 30.26 10.44
N ILE A 328 -12.08 29.97 10.10
CA ILE A 328 -12.71 30.41 8.84
C ILE A 328 -13.99 31.24 9.05
N SER A 329 -14.29 31.60 10.30
CA SER A 329 -15.47 32.41 10.65
C SER A 329 -15.22 33.91 10.52
N GLY A 330 -13.96 34.35 10.66
CA GLY A 330 -13.59 35.76 10.79
C GLY A 330 -13.98 36.38 12.14
N LYS A 331 -14.47 35.59 13.10
CA LYS A 331 -14.99 36.07 14.39
C LYS A 331 -14.08 35.76 15.59
N THR A 332 -12.95 35.10 15.36
CA THR A 332 -12.08 34.62 16.44
C THR A 332 -11.15 35.72 16.95
N SER A 333 -11.38 36.18 18.18
CA SER A 333 -10.50 37.14 18.87
C SER A 333 -9.13 36.52 19.24
N PRO A 334 -8.01 37.27 19.15
CA PRO A 334 -7.88 38.69 18.77
C PRO A 334 -7.74 38.93 17.25
N TYR A 335 -7.95 37.91 16.42
CA TYR A 335 -7.74 37.94 14.97
C TYR A 335 -9.06 38.08 14.18
N VAL A 336 -9.99 38.91 14.67
CA VAL A 336 -11.25 39.20 13.97
C VAL A 336 -10.94 39.78 12.58
N GLY A 337 -11.67 39.31 11.57
CA GLY A 337 -11.46 39.66 10.16
C GLY A 337 -10.41 38.84 9.41
N TYR A 338 -9.69 37.93 10.07
CA TYR A 338 -8.69 37.07 9.44
C TYR A 338 -9.13 35.60 9.36
N TYR A 339 -8.68 34.93 8.30
CA TYR A 339 -9.14 33.60 7.93
C TYR A 339 -7.96 32.70 7.57
N ASN A 340 -8.00 31.43 7.98
CA ASN A 340 -7.03 30.41 7.59
C ASN A 340 -7.75 29.12 7.21
N ALA A 341 -7.83 28.85 5.90
CA ALA A 341 -8.57 27.70 5.36
C ALA A 341 -7.76 26.39 5.36
N TYR A 342 -6.45 26.45 5.58
CA TYR A 342 -5.55 25.30 5.43
C TYR A 342 -4.65 25.10 6.65
N ASN A 343 -4.96 25.74 7.77
CA ASN A 343 -4.21 25.62 9.03
C ASN A 343 -2.71 25.96 8.87
N ILE A 344 -2.37 26.82 7.91
CA ILE A 344 -0.98 27.18 7.61
C ILE A 344 -0.41 28.02 8.76
N GLY A 345 0.75 27.63 9.27
CA GLY A 345 1.39 28.29 10.42
C GLY A 345 0.82 27.87 11.78
N ALA A 346 -0.12 26.91 11.82
CA ALA A 346 -0.58 26.34 13.07
C ALA A 346 0.45 25.38 13.66
N SER A 347 0.93 25.69 14.85
CA SER A 347 1.82 24.81 15.63
C SER A 347 1.26 24.58 17.03
N ASP A 348 1.52 23.41 17.61
CA ASP A 348 1.18 23.04 19.00
C ASP A 348 1.97 23.84 20.08
N ALA A 349 2.46 25.04 19.75
CA ALA A 349 3.12 25.96 20.69
C ALA A 349 2.11 26.71 21.57
N ALA A 350 2.60 27.52 22.51
CA ALA A 350 1.78 28.36 23.37
C ALA A 350 0.74 29.16 22.55
N GLY A 351 -0.52 29.19 23.02
CA GLY A 351 -1.67 29.79 22.31
C GLY A 351 -2.55 28.80 21.52
N GLY A 352 -2.06 27.59 21.25
CA GLY A 352 -2.79 26.54 20.53
C GLY A 352 -2.77 26.71 19.00
N GLY A 353 -2.79 25.58 18.27
CA GLY A 353 -2.59 25.55 16.81
C GLY A 353 -3.45 26.54 16.02
N ALA A 354 -4.74 26.62 16.33
CA ALA A 354 -5.66 27.51 15.63
C ALA A 354 -5.34 29.01 15.80
N MET A 355 -4.81 29.42 16.96
CA MET A 355 -4.46 30.83 17.20
C MET A 355 -3.18 31.21 16.47
N ASN A 356 -2.19 30.31 16.46
CA ASN A 356 -0.95 30.49 15.70
C ASN A 356 -1.23 30.55 14.18
N GLY A 357 -2.15 29.71 13.69
CA GLY A 357 -2.62 29.77 12.30
C GLY A 357 -3.32 31.10 11.95
N LEU A 358 -4.12 31.67 12.86
CA LEU A 358 -4.76 32.97 12.64
C LEU A 358 -3.77 34.15 12.74
N ALA A 359 -2.75 34.05 13.59
CA ALA A 359 -1.65 35.01 13.63
C ALA A 359 -0.90 35.06 12.29
N TYR A 360 -0.61 33.88 11.71
CA TYR A 360 -0.03 33.77 10.38
C TYR A 360 -0.96 34.36 9.30
N ALA A 361 -2.26 34.06 9.36
CA ALA A 361 -3.23 34.63 8.43
C ALA A 361 -3.24 36.17 8.46
N LYS A 362 -3.07 36.78 9.64
CA LYS A 362 -2.93 38.23 9.80
C LYS A 362 -1.67 38.76 9.12
N SER A 363 -0.50 38.15 9.36
CA SER A 363 0.75 38.59 8.72
C SER A 363 0.75 38.37 7.20
N ALA A 364 0.05 37.33 6.72
CA ALA A 364 -0.13 37.04 5.30
C ALA A 364 -1.22 37.90 4.62
N GLY A 365 -1.92 38.76 5.37
CA GLY A 365 -2.97 39.64 4.82
C GLY A 365 -4.24 38.92 4.37
N TRP A 366 -4.54 37.75 4.93
CA TRP A 366 -5.74 36.96 4.62
C TRP A 366 -6.98 37.50 5.34
N ASN A 367 -7.34 38.74 5.02
CA ASN A 367 -8.43 39.50 5.61
C ASN A 367 -9.82 39.22 4.99
N SER A 368 -9.94 38.13 4.23
CA SER A 368 -11.21 37.58 3.76
C SER A 368 -11.08 36.08 3.54
N LEU A 369 -12.20 35.35 3.62
CA LEU A 369 -12.19 33.91 3.37
C LEU A 369 -11.75 33.57 1.93
N GLN A 370 -12.12 34.42 0.95
CA GLN A 370 -11.66 34.28 -0.42
C GLN A 370 -10.14 34.33 -0.51
N LYS A 371 -9.50 35.33 0.11
CA LYS A 371 -8.03 35.43 0.13
C LYS A 371 -7.40 34.23 0.82
N ALA A 372 -7.92 33.81 1.96
CA ALA A 372 -7.40 32.64 2.67
C ALA A 372 -7.45 31.36 1.83
N ILE A 373 -8.53 31.14 1.08
CA ILE A 373 -8.67 29.95 0.21
C ILE A 373 -7.80 30.09 -1.05
N VAL A 374 -7.85 31.23 -1.74
CA VAL A 374 -7.16 31.43 -3.03
C VAL A 374 -5.65 31.59 -2.81
N GLU A 375 -5.20 32.46 -1.92
CA GLU A 375 -3.76 32.65 -1.66
C GLU A 375 -3.15 31.50 -0.85
N GLY A 376 -3.93 30.78 -0.04
CA GLY A 376 -3.49 29.52 0.53
C GLY A 376 -3.27 28.43 -0.53
N ALA A 377 -4.01 28.45 -1.65
CA ALA A 377 -3.76 27.56 -2.78
C ALA A 377 -2.38 27.81 -3.42
N ARG A 378 -1.95 29.07 -3.53
CA ARG A 378 -0.58 29.44 -3.96
C ARG A 378 0.47 28.84 -3.03
N PHE A 379 0.24 28.89 -1.72
CA PHE A 379 1.14 28.30 -0.73
C PHE A 379 1.27 26.78 -0.91
N LEU A 380 0.15 26.07 -1.11
CA LEU A 380 0.16 24.62 -1.36
C LEU A 380 0.81 24.27 -2.71
N ARG A 381 0.52 25.01 -3.78
CA ARG A 381 1.17 24.84 -5.09
C ARG A 381 2.69 24.98 -4.97
N ASN A 382 3.15 26.04 -4.31
CA ASN A 382 4.58 26.31 -4.12
C ASN A 382 5.26 25.26 -3.23
N GLY A 383 4.59 24.82 -2.16
CA GLY A 383 5.16 23.86 -1.22
C GLY A 383 5.27 22.42 -1.76
N TYR A 384 4.33 22.01 -2.63
CA TYR A 384 4.24 20.60 -3.06
C TYR A 384 4.45 20.45 -4.56
N ILE A 385 3.55 20.98 -5.38
CA ILE A 385 3.55 20.76 -6.85
C ILE A 385 4.80 21.34 -7.51
N ASN A 386 5.17 22.59 -7.20
CA ASN A 386 6.41 23.18 -7.70
C ASN A 386 7.67 22.49 -7.11
N ASN A 387 7.50 21.73 -6.04
CA ASN A 387 8.53 20.87 -5.43
C ASN A 387 8.40 19.40 -5.90
N ARG A 388 7.75 19.14 -7.05
CA ARG A 388 7.63 17.80 -7.65
C ARG A 388 6.95 16.76 -6.75
N GLN A 389 6.03 17.22 -5.90
CA GLN A 389 5.16 16.40 -5.06
C GLN A 389 3.71 16.52 -5.55
N ASP A 390 3.51 16.09 -6.80
CA ASP A 390 2.30 16.36 -7.58
C ASP A 390 1.13 15.43 -7.27
N ASN A 391 1.30 14.45 -6.39
CA ASN A 391 0.24 13.51 -6.00
C ASN A 391 0.53 12.91 -4.62
N ALA A 392 -0.43 12.17 -4.06
CA ALA A 392 -0.34 11.59 -2.73
C ALA A 392 0.88 10.66 -2.56
N TYR A 393 1.28 9.92 -3.60
CA TYR A 393 2.48 9.10 -3.55
C TYR A 393 3.75 9.95 -3.38
N LEU A 394 3.90 11.01 -4.20
CA LEU A 394 5.08 11.86 -4.20
C LEU A 394 5.15 12.76 -2.95
N GLU A 395 4.00 13.19 -2.44
CA GLU A 395 3.86 13.87 -1.15
C GLU A 395 4.32 13.00 0.03
N HIS A 396 4.16 11.68 -0.07
CA HIS A 396 4.62 10.74 0.95
C HIS A 396 6.10 10.38 0.77
N PHE A 397 6.48 9.85 -0.40
CA PHE A 397 7.81 9.25 -0.57
C PHE A 397 8.91 10.23 -1.00
N ASN A 398 8.56 11.40 -1.55
CA ASN A 398 9.48 12.44 -2.03
C ASN A 398 10.65 11.90 -2.88
N VAL A 399 10.31 11.19 -3.97
CA VAL A 399 11.28 10.45 -4.80
C VAL A 399 11.71 11.15 -6.09
N LEU A 400 11.20 12.35 -6.37
CA LEU A 400 11.58 13.13 -7.57
C LEU A 400 12.63 14.21 -7.28
N ASN A 401 13.01 14.39 -6.01
CA ASN A 401 13.94 15.43 -5.55
C ASN A 401 15.34 14.87 -5.22
N GLY A 402 15.69 13.69 -5.74
CA GLY A 402 16.99 13.05 -5.51
C GLY A 402 17.08 12.28 -4.18
N LEU A 403 18.10 11.43 -4.08
CA LEU A 403 18.19 10.42 -3.01
C LEU A 403 18.26 11.03 -1.59
N SER A 404 18.91 12.19 -1.43
CA SER A 404 19.04 12.88 -0.14
C SER A 404 17.72 13.46 0.40
N ASN A 405 16.72 13.64 -0.47
CA ASN A 405 15.41 14.17 -0.11
C ASN A 405 14.35 13.06 0.08
N VAL A 406 14.68 11.81 -0.25
CA VAL A 406 13.80 10.67 0.01
C VAL A 406 13.49 10.61 1.51
N SER A 407 12.22 10.43 1.84
CA SER A 407 11.71 10.40 3.23
C SER A 407 11.83 11.73 3.99
N THR A 408 11.82 12.84 3.25
CA THR A 408 11.77 14.20 3.81
C THR A 408 10.60 14.97 3.20
N HIS A 409 10.16 16.05 3.85
CA HIS A 409 9.03 16.87 3.38
C HIS A 409 7.77 16.02 3.09
N GLU A 410 7.53 15.04 3.97
CA GLU A 410 6.41 14.10 3.84
C GLU A 410 5.13 14.78 4.34
N TYR A 411 4.06 14.74 3.54
CA TYR A 411 2.76 15.26 3.98
C TYR A 411 2.13 14.40 5.08
N MET A 412 2.42 13.10 5.09
CA MET A 412 1.94 12.15 6.07
C MET A 412 3.04 11.14 6.38
N THR A 413 3.09 10.65 7.62
CA THR A 413 4.01 9.58 8.01
C THR A 413 3.36 8.20 7.93
N CYS A 414 2.03 8.12 7.79
CA CYS A 414 1.30 6.86 7.66
C CYS A 414 1.53 6.23 6.28
N VAL A 415 2.21 5.08 6.23
CA VAL A 415 2.71 4.48 4.99
C VAL A 415 1.60 4.03 4.02
N TYR A 416 0.40 3.76 4.53
CA TYR A 416 -0.76 3.33 3.73
C TYR A 416 -1.72 4.49 3.39
N ALA A 417 -1.40 5.72 3.78
CA ALA A 417 -2.33 6.85 3.61
C ALA A 417 -2.69 7.11 2.14
N GLY A 418 -1.71 7.03 1.23
CA GLY A 418 -1.96 7.18 -0.20
C GLY A 418 -2.94 6.14 -0.75
N GLU A 419 -2.88 4.88 -0.29
CA GLU A 419 -3.86 3.84 -0.65
C GLU A 419 -5.27 4.22 -0.14
N SER A 420 -5.40 4.57 1.14
CA SER A 420 -6.69 4.94 1.73
C SER A 420 -7.34 6.14 1.04
N MET A 421 -6.53 7.15 0.69
CA MET A 421 -6.97 8.30 -0.08
C MET A 421 -7.43 7.88 -1.48
N ALA A 422 -6.65 7.05 -2.18
CA ALA A 422 -6.98 6.57 -3.52
C ALA A 422 -8.32 5.83 -3.56
N GLN A 423 -8.55 4.93 -2.60
CA GLN A 423 -9.83 4.21 -2.47
C GLN A 423 -11.02 5.15 -2.30
N THR A 424 -10.85 6.19 -1.48
CA THR A 424 -11.89 7.20 -1.23
C THR A 424 -12.16 8.04 -2.48
N ILE A 425 -11.11 8.49 -3.18
CA ILE A 425 -11.23 9.27 -4.42
C ILE A 425 -11.96 8.44 -5.49
N ALA A 426 -11.52 7.19 -5.70
CA ALA A 426 -12.14 6.29 -6.67
C ALA A 426 -13.63 6.06 -6.38
N SER A 427 -13.98 5.82 -5.10
CA SER A 427 -15.38 5.67 -4.67
C SER A 427 -16.21 6.92 -4.99
N ASN A 428 -15.69 8.09 -4.66
CA ASN A 428 -16.36 9.37 -4.93
C ASN A 428 -16.53 9.60 -6.44
N TYR A 429 -15.51 9.31 -7.24
CA TYR A 429 -15.56 9.51 -8.68
C TYR A 429 -16.57 8.57 -9.35
N ARG A 430 -16.69 7.32 -8.87
CA ARG A 430 -17.77 6.39 -9.26
C ARG A 430 -19.14 6.97 -8.92
N GLN A 431 -19.33 7.39 -7.67
CA GLN A 431 -20.60 7.95 -7.22
C GLN A 431 -21.00 9.21 -7.98
N TYR A 432 -20.02 9.99 -8.45
CA TYR A 432 -20.27 11.25 -9.15
C TYR A 432 -20.40 11.09 -10.66
N GLY A 433 -20.23 9.88 -11.20
CA GLY A 433 -20.33 9.61 -12.64
C GLY A 433 -19.18 10.19 -13.46
N ILE A 434 -18.03 10.45 -12.83
CA ILE A 434 -16.87 11.11 -13.46
C ILE A 434 -15.65 10.21 -13.54
N LEU A 435 -15.77 8.95 -13.08
CA LEU A 435 -14.66 7.99 -13.09
C LEU A 435 -14.01 7.91 -14.47
N ASP A 436 -14.78 8.07 -15.54
CA ASP A 436 -14.33 7.97 -16.94
C ASP A 436 -13.90 9.29 -17.58
N SER A 437 -13.73 10.34 -16.77
CA SER A 437 -13.13 11.59 -17.23
C SER A 437 -11.69 11.37 -17.70
N ALA A 438 -11.13 12.37 -18.40
CA ALA A 438 -9.73 12.37 -18.82
C ALA A 438 -8.78 12.64 -17.63
N ILE A 439 -8.76 11.73 -16.67
CA ILE A 439 -7.95 11.80 -15.44
C ILE A 439 -6.51 11.47 -15.78
N GLU A 440 -5.60 12.29 -15.27
CA GLU A 440 -4.16 12.14 -15.51
C GLU A 440 -3.45 11.59 -14.28
N PHE A 441 -2.66 10.54 -14.49
CA PHE A 441 -1.92 9.85 -13.43
C PHE A 441 -0.41 9.95 -13.68
N PHE A 442 0.31 10.57 -12.73
CA PHE A 442 1.77 10.69 -12.73
C PHE A 442 2.37 9.54 -11.93
N ILE A 443 2.83 8.51 -12.64
CA ILE A 443 3.20 7.22 -12.05
C ILE A 443 4.73 7.14 -11.94
N PRO A 444 5.28 7.07 -10.72
CA PRO A 444 6.73 7.01 -10.51
C PRO A 444 7.37 5.77 -11.13
N VAL A 445 8.52 5.93 -11.77
CA VAL A 445 9.32 4.85 -12.34
C VAL A 445 10.74 4.90 -11.77
N TYR A 446 11.12 3.83 -11.06
CA TYR A 446 12.48 3.64 -10.54
C TYR A 446 13.36 2.86 -11.51
N ARG A 447 14.68 3.10 -11.46
CA ARG A 447 15.66 2.25 -12.13
C ARG A 447 15.84 0.94 -11.37
N ASN A 448 16.18 -0.13 -12.10
CA ASN A 448 16.55 -1.44 -11.55
C ASN A 448 15.51 -2.04 -10.59
N MET A 449 14.22 -1.85 -10.86
CA MET A 449 13.17 -2.53 -10.11
C MET A 449 13.23 -4.05 -10.32
N PRO A 450 12.97 -4.86 -9.28
CA PRO A 450 12.81 -6.29 -9.42
C PRO A 450 11.67 -6.63 -10.40
N LEU A 451 11.77 -7.77 -11.10
CA LEU A 451 10.71 -8.23 -12.01
C LEU A 451 9.38 -8.42 -11.28
N ALA A 452 9.41 -9.07 -10.11
CA ALA A 452 8.24 -9.22 -9.25
C ALA A 452 7.95 -7.93 -8.48
N THR A 453 6.67 -7.70 -8.19
CA THR A 453 6.27 -6.63 -7.27
C THR A 453 6.65 -6.96 -5.84
N SER A 454 6.80 -5.94 -5.02
CA SER A 454 7.04 -6.10 -3.59
C SER A 454 5.81 -6.72 -2.93
N GLY A 455 5.92 -7.95 -2.42
CA GLY A 455 4.78 -8.67 -1.85
C GLY A 455 4.30 -8.10 -0.50
N LYS A 456 2.98 -8.08 -0.31
CA LYS A 456 2.33 -7.63 0.93
C LYS A 456 2.86 -8.41 2.15
N PRO A 457 3.07 -7.76 3.31
CA PRO A 457 3.26 -8.48 4.57
C PRO A 457 2.06 -9.39 4.88
N SER A 458 2.29 -10.42 5.70
CA SER A 458 1.23 -11.35 6.08
C SER A 458 0.15 -10.66 6.90
N THR A 459 -1.11 -10.86 6.52
CA THR A 459 -2.26 -10.40 7.30
C THR A 459 -2.61 -11.30 8.49
N SER A 460 -2.01 -12.50 8.57
CA SER A 460 -2.21 -13.41 9.70
C SER A 460 -1.53 -12.89 10.97
N SER A 461 -2.28 -12.90 12.08
CA SER A 461 -1.79 -12.61 13.44
C SER A 461 -0.74 -13.60 13.94
N ALA A 462 -0.66 -14.80 13.35
CA ALA A 462 0.34 -15.81 13.68
C ALA A 462 1.72 -15.56 13.05
N LYS A 463 1.90 -14.42 12.37
CA LYS A 463 3.13 -14.08 11.63
C LYS A 463 3.73 -12.80 12.18
N ASP A 464 4.80 -12.93 12.96
CA ASP A 464 5.58 -11.83 13.52
C ASP A 464 6.95 -11.67 12.85
N ASN A 465 7.52 -10.48 13.00
CA ASN A 465 8.85 -10.14 12.49
C ASN A 465 9.97 -10.36 13.52
N ASN A 466 9.68 -10.83 14.74
CA ASN A 466 10.67 -10.98 15.79
C ASN A 466 11.66 -12.09 15.43
N ASN A 467 12.84 -11.66 15.01
CA ASN A 467 13.95 -12.51 14.61
C ASN A 467 15.15 -12.38 15.56
N TYR A 468 14.91 -11.92 16.80
CA TYR A 468 15.96 -11.79 17.80
C TYR A 468 16.22 -13.11 18.53
N LEU A 469 17.45 -13.29 19.01
CA LEU A 469 17.81 -14.27 20.01
C LEU A 469 17.64 -13.67 21.41
N LYS A 470 17.06 -14.44 22.34
CA LYS A 470 17.08 -14.13 23.77
C LYS A 470 18.30 -14.72 24.47
N THR A 471 18.92 -15.75 23.90
CA THR A 471 20.19 -16.30 24.40
C THR A 471 21.12 -16.66 23.27
N LEU A 472 22.43 -16.49 23.51
CA LEU A 472 23.50 -16.99 22.67
C LEU A 472 24.69 -17.31 23.57
N THR A 473 25.16 -18.55 23.52
CA THR A 473 26.26 -19.05 24.35
C THR A 473 27.17 -19.93 23.52
N LEU A 474 28.48 -19.78 23.73
CA LEU A 474 29.48 -20.72 23.26
C LEU A 474 30.04 -21.52 24.44
N GLN A 475 30.36 -22.79 24.23
CA GLN A 475 31.06 -23.62 25.19
C GLN A 475 32.28 -24.27 24.54
N ALA A 476 33.43 -24.18 25.20
CA ALA A 476 34.69 -24.79 24.79
C ALA A 476 35.25 -25.57 25.98
N GLY A 477 35.24 -26.91 25.92
CA GLY A 477 35.44 -27.76 27.09
C GLY A 477 34.44 -27.44 28.20
N THR A 478 34.94 -27.13 29.40
CA THR A 478 34.12 -26.72 30.56
C THR A 478 33.79 -25.23 30.58
N LYS A 479 34.48 -24.40 29.77
CA LYS A 479 34.30 -22.94 29.79
C LYS A 479 33.10 -22.51 28.96
N LYS A 480 32.26 -21.66 29.55
CA LYS A 480 31.05 -21.09 28.93
C LYS A 480 31.25 -19.60 28.67
N TYR A 481 30.85 -19.14 27.48
CA TYR A 481 30.97 -17.76 27.02
C TYR A 481 29.58 -17.25 26.60
N THR A 482 28.93 -16.50 27.48
CA THR A 482 27.62 -15.90 27.21
C THR A 482 27.78 -14.64 26.36
N LYS A 483 27.06 -14.55 25.25
CA LYS A 483 27.04 -13.38 24.35
C LYS A 483 25.73 -12.62 24.37
N ILE A 484 24.64 -13.34 24.58
CA ILE A 484 23.32 -12.76 24.83
C ILE A 484 22.74 -13.49 26.05
N SER A 485 22.34 -12.71 27.06
CA SER A 485 21.67 -13.20 28.26
C SER A 485 20.16 -12.95 28.15
N ALA A 486 19.36 -13.81 28.80
CA ALA A 486 17.90 -13.78 28.67
C ALA A 486 17.24 -12.51 29.25
N GLY A 487 17.90 -11.82 30.18
CA GLY A 487 17.33 -10.69 30.92
C GLY A 487 17.68 -9.31 30.37
N ALA A 488 18.49 -9.21 29.31
CA ALA A 488 18.96 -7.93 28.79
C ALA A 488 18.78 -7.83 27.27
N LEU A 489 18.33 -6.67 26.80
CA LEU A 489 18.27 -6.37 25.38
C LEU A 489 19.70 -6.28 24.80
N ASN A 490 19.90 -6.91 23.65
CA ASN A 490 21.14 -6.93 22.90
C ASN A 490 20.81 -6.93 21.40
N TYR A 491 21.15 -5.83 20.73
CA TYR A 491 20.88 -5.64 19.30
C TYR A 491 22.09 -5.99 18.41
N HIS A 492 23.22 -6.39 18.99
CA HIS A 492 24.42 -6.73 18.24
C HIS A 492 24.23 -8.02 17.42
N THR A 493 24.80 -8.02 16.23
CA THR A 493 24.82 -9.17 15.31
C THR A 493 26.22 -9.73 15.10
N SER A 494 27.23 -9.20 15.79
CA SER A 494 28.62 -9.65 15.69
C SER A 494 29.20 -9.84 17.09
N PHE A 495 29.81 -11.01 17.33
CA PHE A 495 30.42 -11.36 18.60
C PHE A 495 31.82 -11.95 18.40
N LYS A 496 32.72 -11.71 19.35
CA LYS A 496 34.07 -12.29 19.37
C LYS A 496 34.32 -13.04 20.68
N THR A 497 35.00 -14.18 20.62
CA THR A 497 35.46 -14.99 21.77
C THR A 497 36.86 -15.51 21.50
N THR A 498 37.70 -15.54 22.54
CA THR A 498 38.96 -16.28 22.52
C THR A 498 38.83 -17.55 23.36
N VAL A 499 39.25 -18.69 22.81
CA VAL A 499 39.21 -20.01 23.48
C VAL A 499 40.64 -20.57 23.66
N PRO A 500 40.87 -21.46 24.64
CA PRO A 500 42.19 -22.07 24.86
C PRO A 500 42.68 -22.87 23.65
N ALA A 501 44.00 -23.07 23.54
CA ALA A 501 44.59 -23.88 22.48
C ALA A 501 44.11 -25.34 22.50
N SER A 502 43.76 -25.85 23.69
CA SER A 502 43.19 -27.19 23.89
C SER A 502 41.77 -27.36 23.38
N ALA A 503 41.04 -26.28 23.04
CA ALA A 503 39.68 -26.38 22.52
C ALA A 503 39.69 -26.69 21.02
N ASP A 504 39.51 -27.95 20.64
CA ASP A 504 39.38 -28.40 19.25
C ASP A 504 37.99 -28.13 18.64
N SER A 505 37.03 -27.78 19.49
CA SER A 505 35.63 -27.60 19.14
C SER A 505 34.94 -26.57 20.03
N VAL A 506 33.85 -26.00 19.52
CA VAL A 506 32.94 -25.15 20.27
C VAL A 506 31.49 -25.60 20.07
N LYS A 507 30.74 -25.69 21.17
CA LYS A 507 29.29 -25.91 21.14
C LYS A 507 28.57 -24.56 21.20
N ILE A 508 27.75 -24.27 20.19
CA ILE A 508 26.89 -23.09 20.14
C ILE A 508 25.48 -23.47 20.55
N SER A 509 24.93 -22.77 21.54
CA SER A 509 23.55 -22.85 21.98
C SER A 509 22.89 -21.47 21.87
N ALA A 510 21.69 -21.41 21.31
CA ALA A 510 20.94 -20.17 21.16
C ALA A 510 19.43 -20.42 21.19
N ALA A 511 18.66 -19.47 21.74
CA ALA A 511 17.20 -19.54 21.79
C ALA A 511 16.58 -18.27 21.19
N PRO A 512 15.50 -18.39 20.40
CA PRO A 512 14.80 -17.24 19.85
C PRO A 512 14.03 -16.49 20.95
N ALA A 513 13.81 -15.20 20.74
CA ALA A 513 12.96 -14.37 21.58
C ALA A 513 11.48 -14.40 21.17
N SER A 514 11.19 -14.64 19.88
CA SER A 514 9.82 -14.73 19.36
C SER A 514 8.99 -15.80 20.07
N ARG A 515 7.70 -15.50 20.25
CA ARG A 515 6.70 -16.38 20.85
C ARG A 515 5.91 -17.20 19.83
N THR A 516 6.01 -16.90 18.52
CA THR A 516 5.13 -17.49 17.47
C THR A 516 5.86 -18.44 16.50
N ALA A 517 6.91 -19.11 16.98
CA ALA A 517 7.71 -20.12 16.24
C ALA A 517 8.82 -19.59 15.31
N ALA A 518 9.66 -18.67 15.81
CA ALA A 518 10.94 -18.40 15.14
C ALA A 518 11.86 -19.65 15.17
N LYS A 519 12.57 -19.89 14.07
CA LYS A 519 13.49 -21.02 13.90
C LYS A 519 14.94 -20.56 14.00
N VAL A 520 15.71 -21.17 14.89
CA VAL A 520 17.16 -20.97 15.02
C VAL A 520 17.92 -22.07 14.29
N THR A 521 18.95 -21.69 13.53
CA THR A 521 19.86 -22.61 12.84
C THR A 521 21.31 -22.16 13.04
N GLY A 522 22.29 -23.07 12.85
CA GLY A 522 23.70 -22.78 13.11
C GLY A 522 24.13 -22.98 14.57
N THR A 523 23.32 -23.70 15.33
CA THR A 523 23.64 -24.21 16.69
C THR A 523 24.17 -25.64 16.59
N GLY A 524 24.86 -26.11 17.62
CA GLY A 524 25.50 -27.43 17.64
C GLY A 524 27.00 -27.34 17.91
N THR A 525 27.70 -28.45 17.74
CA THR A 525 29.16 -28.54 17.93
C THR A 525 29.89 -28.35 16.61
N PHE A 526 30.87 -27.47 16.60
CA PHE A 526 31.70 -27.15 15.44
C PHE A 526 33.17 -27.35 15.78
N ARG A 527 33.91 -28.04 14.92
CA ARG A 527 35.38 -28.09 15.00
C ARG A 527 35.96 -26.71 14.68
N ILE A 528 37.06 -26.36 15.33
CA ILE A 528 37.76 -25.08 15.14
C ILE A 528 39.27 -25.30 14.97
N ALA A 529 39.84 -24.63 13.98
CA ALA A 529 41.29 -24.64 13.75
C ALA A 529 41.99 -23.63 14.70
N PRO A 530 43.29 -23.79 14.97
CA PRO A 530 44.10 -22.72 15.56
C PRO A 530 43.92 -21.40 14.79
N GLY A 531 43.89 -20.27 15.51
CA GLY A 531 43.63 -18.95 14.92
C GLY A 531 42.15 -18.60 14.78
N THR A 532 41.81 -17.84 13.74
CA THR A 532 40.49 -17.20 13.60
C THR A 532 39.49 -18.07 12.84
N ASN A 533 38.35 -18.36 13.47
CA ASN A 533 37.24 -19.10 12.89
C ASN A 533 36.00 -18.20 12.86
N THR A 534 35.22 -18.25 11.77
CA THR A 534 33.95 -17.51 11.66
C THR A 534 32.78 -18.49 11.55
N LEU A 535 31.82 -18.38 12.47
CA LEU A 535 30.61 -19.19 12.54
C LEU A 535 29.37 -18.28 12.45
N TYR A 536 28.22 -18.85 12.05
CA TYR A 536 26.99 -18.10 11.88
C TYR A 536 25.80 -18.78 12.55
N VAL A 537 25.07 -18.03 13.37
CA VAL A 537 23.75 -18.42 13.87
C VAL A 537 22.70 -17.58 13.15
N LYS A 538 21.62 -18.20 12.68
CA LYS A 538 20.51 -17.50 12.02
C LYS A 538 19.23 -17.71 12.81
N CYS A 539 18.48 -16.64 13.04
CA CYS A 539 17.14 -16.68 13.61
C CYS A 539 16.14 -16.18 12.56
N LYS A 540 15.23 -17.05 12.13
CA LYS A 540 14.19 -16.75 11.13
C LYS A 540 12.85 -16.61 11.84
N SER A 541 12.23 -15.44 11.75
CA SER A 541 10.90 -15.18 12.32
C SER A 541 9.81 -16.01 11.63
N SER A 542 8.62 -16.07 12.24
CA SER A 542 7.48 -16.78 11.65
C SER A 542 6.97 -16.13 10.35
N SER A 543 7.19 -14.83 10.17
CA SER A 543 6.97 -14.09 8.91
C SER A 543 8.02 -14.34 7.82
N GLY A 544 9.13 -15.01 8.17
CA GLY A 544 10.19 -15.41 7.25
C GLY A 544 11.41 -14.48 7.20
N ILE A 545 11.43 -13.39 7.97
CA ILE A 545 12.59 -12.49 8.03
C ILE A 545 13.70 -13.15 8.83
N THR A 546 14.92 -13.16 8.29
CA THR A 546 16.07 -13.82 8.94
C THR A 546 17.08 -12.79 9.43
N ARG A 547 17.48 -12.89 10.70
CA ARG A 547 18.64 -12.19 11.27
C ARG A 547 19.81 -13.16 11.35
N THR A 548 20.98 -12.70 10.92
CA THR A 548 22.22 -13.48 10.97
C THR A 548 23.15 -12.89 12.02
N TYR A 549 23.68 -13.74 12.88
CA TYR A 549 24.64 -13.44 13.92
C TYR A 549 25.99 -14.04 13.55
N ARG A 550 27.00 -13.19 13.34
CA ARG A 550 28.38 -13.58 13.07
C ARG A 550 29.11 -13.79 14.39
N ILE A 551 29.78 -14.93 14.53
CA ILE A 551 30.55 -15.28 15.71
C ILE A 551 31.99 -15.55 15.28
N THR A 552 32.91 -14.73 15.77
CA THR A 552 34.35 -14.89 15.55
C THR A 552 34.95 -15.61 16.76
N VAL A 553 35.50 -16.80 16.55
CA VAL A 553 36.17 -17.60 17.56
C VAL A 553 37.67 -17.62 17.28
N VAL A 554 38.46 -17.07 18.19
CA VAL A 554 39.92 -17.11 18.11
C VAL A 554 40.41 -18.24 19.02
N ARG A 555 40.88 -19.33 18.42
CA ARG A 555 41.56 -20.39 19.16
C ARG A 555 43.02 -19.97 19.34
N LYS A 556 43.50 -19.94 20.58
CA LYS A 556 44.93 -19.69 20.84
C LYS A 556 45.77 -20.75 20.13
N ASN A 557 46.95 -20.33 19.65
CA ASN A 557 47.94 -21.26 19.11
C ASN A 557 48.50 -22.15 20.22
#